data_AF-A0AAU2HMX6-F1
#
_entry.id   AF-A0AAU2HMX6-F1
#
_cell.length_a   1.000
_cell.length_b   1.000
_cell.length_c   1.000
_cell.angle_alpha   90.00
_cell.angle_beta   90.00
_cell.angle_gamma   90.00
#
_symmetry.space_group_name_H-M   'P 1'
#
loop_
_entity.id
_entity.type
_entity.pdbx_description
1 polymer ?
#
loop_
_entity_poly.entity_id
_entity_poly.type
_entity_poly.pdbx_seq_one_letter_code
_entity_poly.pdbx_strand_id
1 'polypeptide(L)'
;MGLVMVHGIMSGPEVWEPLRKLIAADRDLEFVEPLAFEYATGLLSVNPLRVFPSIDTVADSLKEYLATEAGAFDQLLLVTHSQGGLVAQRYLARMLHDGRGAELARIHRLVMIACPSNGSELLLSLRRRALGLRHPQEKDLRPLNDQVSSTLRTVLRDVVHATAVTDRTCPIPVSVYAGESDGVVPRSSAQSVFPDSSALPGDHSSILKADSPRHRTFTALRRLILVTHTGSHTTGPPWPGPLSSPPEPPAPEPATGPVAPFPAKKEPAGKQGRAAIAFGAVAVLAAAALVLHFAPMPWDSDANSSDADTKPSAADTESSVVGTGSSTPSPAGKKSDVTPPEKFPATNMFWLVEIDGENGGAEYLTVDKSQHFRFWWNGGVEGDRLMTDGAGINSYTPDEGADGAALRFGDIDGDEAPDCMVVDRTGGVTAYTWVKGGEKGKKMCKKRHDNVERVSFNGSPVDIPDIKQIQFADINGDGRVDYLRIEPDRTATVWYNEGFSIKDGVEQLGWSPGVEISAASGEPRETMFADINGDGYADQILITSKGGAQAWINEGVEDSRVKLRDIGEIVSDTGAPPQEIQFADVDGDKKAEFLHIDKTGAVRVWHPKL
;
A
#
# COMPACT_ATOMS: atom_id res chain seq x y z
N MET A 1 -35.78 7.78 8.86
CA MET A 1 -34.35 7.46 8.60
C MET A 1 -34.07 7.69 7.13
N GLY A 2 -32.97 8.37 6.79
CA GLY A 2 -32.56 8.56 5.39
C GLY A 2 -31.74 7.36 4.90
N LEU A 3 -32.09 6.81 3.74
CA LEU A 3 -31.31 5.79 3.05
C LEU A 3 -30.63 6.42 1.83
N VAL A 4 -29.38 6.81 1.98
CA VAL A 4 -28.62 7.51 0.93
C VAL A 4 -27.97 6.48 0.01
N MET A 5 -28.32 6.51 -1.27
CA MET A 5 -27.93 5.53 -2.28
C MET A 5 -26.92 6.15 -3.26
N VAL A 6 -25.68 5.65 -3.26
CA VAL A 6 -24.56 6.18 -4.03
C VAL A 6 -24.21 5.21 -5.16
N HIS A 7 -24.47 5.61 -6.41
CA HIS A 7 -24.18 4.78 -7.59
C HIS A 7 -22.69 4.79 -7.97
N GLY A 8 -22.30 4.02 -8.99
CA GLY A 8 -20.92 3.92 -9.47
C GLY A 8 -20.66 4.56 -10.84
N ILE A 9 -19.49 4.26 -11.41
CA ILE A 9 -19.06 4.78 -12.72
C ILE A 9 -19.94 4.24 -13.87
N MET A 10 -20.24 5.09 -14.85
CA MET A 10 -21.11 4.75 -16.00
C MET A 10 -22.54 4.33 -15.63
N SER A 11 -22.99 4.70 -14.44
CA SER A 11 -24.36 4.48 -13.98
C SER A 11 -24.92 5.79 -13.42
N GLY A 12 -26.23 5.96 -13.46
CA GLY A 12 -26.94 7.01 -12.73
C GLY A 12 -27.78 6.43 -11.58
N PRO A 13 -28.56 7.29 -10.91
CA PRO A 13 -29.41 6.89 -9.79
C PRO A 13 -30.44 5.81 -10.13
N GLU A 14 -30.75 5.60 -11.42
CA GLU A 14 -31.70 4.61 -11.90
C GLU A 14 -31.33 3.15 -11.58
N VAL A 15 -30.05 2.84 -11.29
CA VAL A 15 -29.63 1.49 -10.91
C VAL A 15 -30.28 1.01 -9.61
N TRP A 16 -30.74 1.95 -8.78
CA TRP A 16 -31.38 1.68 -7.51
C TRP A 16 -32.90 1.44 -7.64
N GLU A 17 -33.51 1.71 -8.79
CA GLU A 17 -34.97 1.61 -8.98
C GLU A 17 -35.59 0.26 -8.57
N PRO A 18 -34.98 -0.91 -8.87
CA PRO A 18 -35.52 -2.19 -8.41
C PRO A 18 -35.62 -2.26 -6.88
N LEU A 19 -34.58 -1.82 -6.17
CA LEU A 19 -34.55 -1.79 -4.71
C LEU A 19 -35.46 -0.72 -4.13
N ARG A 20 -35.53 0.48 -4.72
CA ARG A 20 -36.43 1.55 -4.29
C ARG A 20 -37.90 1.13 -4.35
N LYS A 21 -38.30 0.42 -5.42
CA LYS A 21 -39.66 -0.12 -5.55
C LYS A 21 -40.00 -1.14 -4.48
N LEU A 22 -39.06 -2.04 -4.17
CA LEU A 22 -39.25 -3.04 -3.12
C LEU A 22 -39.29 -2.40 -1.73
N ILE A 23 -38.45 -1.39 -1.45
CA ILE A 23 -38.47 -0.64 -0.19
C ILE A 23 -39.79 0.11 -0.03
N ALA A 24 -40.25 0.82 -1.06
CA ALA A 24 -41.52 1.55 -1.02
C ALA A 24 -42.75 0.62 -0.89
N ALA A 25 -42.64 -0.63 -1.32
CA ALA A 25 -43.70 -1.63 -1.21
C ALA A 25 -43.69 -2.41 0.12
N ASP A 26 -42.62 -2.32 0.91
CA ASP A 26 -42.46 -3.06 2.16
C ASP A 26 -42.98 -2.24 3.35
N ARG A 27 -44.06 -2.72 3.98
CA ARG A 27 -44.71 -2.03 5.11
C ARG A 27 -43.79 -1.87 6.32
N ASP A 28 -42.84 -2.78 6.50
CA ASP A 28 -41.91 -2.69 7.63
C ASP A 28 -40.82 -1.65 7.38
N LEU A 29 -40.74 -1.04 6.18
CA LEU A 29 -39.76 -0.03 5.81
C LEU A 29 -40.38 1.36 5.57
N GLU A 30 -41.65 1.60 5.95
CA GLU A 30 -42.33 2.90 5.77
C GLU A 30 -41.62 4.09 6.44
N PHE A 31 -40.77 3.83 7.44
CA PHE A 31 -39.97 4.85 8.14
C PHE A 31 -38.69 5.28 7.39
N VAL A 32 -38.42 4.67 6.23
CA VAL A 32 -37.20 4.85 5.44
C VAL A 32 -37.52 5.73 4.24
N GLU A 33 -36.71 6.77 4.04
CA GLU A 33 -36.76 7.61 2.85
C GLU A 33 -35.54 7.33 1.94
N PRO A 34 -35.72 6.70 0.76
CA PRO A 34 -34.63 6.47 -0.18
C PRO A 34 -34.23 7.75 -0.91
N LEU A 35 -32.99 8.16 -0.71
CA LEU A 35 -32.36 9.37 -1.24
C LEU A 35 -31.28 8.96 -2.25
N ALA A 36 -31.53 9.17 -3.54
CA ALA A 36 -30.55 8.84 -4.58
C ALA A 36 -29.59 10.02 -4.78
N PHE A 37 -28.30 9.80 -4.53
CA PHE A 37 -27.26 10.79 -4.78
C PHE A 37 -26.83 10.72 -6.25
N GLU A 38 -26.94 11.84 -6.95
CA GLU A 38 -26.58 11.97 -8.37
C GLU A 38 -25.29 12.76 -8.53
N TYR A 39 -24.35 12.22 -9.31
CA TYR A 39 -23.14 12.93 -9.70
C TYR A 39 -22.72 12.54 -11.12
N ALA A 40 -21.94 13.41 -11.78
CA ALA A 40 -21.52 13.18 -13.16
C ALA A 40 -20.55 11.99 -13.27
N THR A 41 -20.93 10.93 -14.00
CA THR A 41 -20.07 9.76 -14.27
C THR A 41 -20.07 9.38 -15.76
N GLY A 42 -18.97 8.81 -16.26
CA GLY A 42 -18.85 8.37 -17.66
C GLY A 42 -17.42 8.01 -18.07
N LEU A 43 -17.24 7.42 -19.26
CA LEU A 43 -15.92 7.07 -19.82
C LEU A 43 -15.33 8.14 -20.76
N LEU A 44 -16.18 8.98 -21.36
CA LEU A 44 -15.79 9.96 -22.39
C LEU A 44 -16.67 11.22 -22.26
N SER A 45 -16.04 12.39 -22.17
CA SER A 45 -16.75 13.66 -22.19
C SER A 45 -16.97 14.10 -23.62
N VAL A 46 -18.22 14.12 -24.08
CA VAL A 46 -18.60 14.57 -25.44
C VAL A 46 -18.42 16.10 -25.60
N ASN A 47 -18.17 16.83 -24.51
CA ASN A 47 -17.95 18.27 -24.51
C ASN A 47 -16.53 18.56 -23.98
N PRO A 48 -15.62 19.13 -24.78
CA PRO A 48 -14.24 19.39 -24.38
C PRO A 48 -14.08 20.38 -23.21
N LEU A 49 -15.15 21.07 -22.79
CA LEU A 49 -15.18 21.94 -21.60
C LEU A 49 -15.70 21.24 -20.33
N ARG A 50 -16.20 20.00 -20.42
CA ARG A 50 -16.65 19.21 -19.25
C ARG A 50 -15.56 18.27 -18.79
N VAL A 51 -15.12 18.45 -17.55
CA VAL A 51 -14.18 17.57 -16.84
C VAL A 51 -15.00 16.62 -15.95
N PHE A 52 -14.67 15.33 -15.93
CA PHE A 52 -15.27 14.40 -14.97
C PHE A 52 -14.74 14.72 -13.57
N PRO A 53 -15.61 14.83 -12.54
CA PRO A 53 -15.17 15.14 -11.19
C PRO A 53 -14.27 14.02 -10.64
N SER A 54 -13.22 14.39 -9.89
CA SER A 54 -12.40 13.42 -9.15
C SER A 54 -13.20 12.80 -7.99
N ILE A 55 -12.74 11.68 -7.44
CA ILE A 55 -13.38 11.07 -6.25
C ILE A 55 -13.42 12.07 -5.09
N ASP A 56 -12.39 12.92 -4.93
CA ASP A 56 -12.40 14.01 -3.96
C ASP A 56 -13.55 15.01 -4.19
N THR A 57 -13.73 15.45 -5.44
CA THR A 57 -14.82 16.37 -5.80
C THR A 57 -16.19 15.73 -5.57
N VAL A 58 -16.34 14.44 -5.88
CA VAL A 58 -17.60 13.72 -5.63
C VAL A 58 -17.83 13.51 -4.14
N ALA A 59 -16.79 13.25 -3.34
CA ALA A 59 -16.88 13.15 -1.89
C ALA A 59 -17.28 14.49 -1.23
N ASP A 60 -16.75 15.62 -1.73
CA ASP A 60 -17.16 16.95 -1.29
C ASP A 60 -18.61 17.26 -1.73
N SER A 61 -19.02 16.78 -2.92
CA SER A 61 -20.43 16.87 -3.35
C SER A 61 -21.36 15.99 -2.50
N LEU A 62 -20.90 14.81 -2.07
CA LEU A 62 -21.65 13.95 -1.16
C LEU A 62 -21.76 14.61 0.22
N LYS A 63 -20.70 15.26 0.71
CA LYS A 63 -20.74 16.05 1.94
C LYS A 63 -21.83 17.12 1.88
N GLU A 64 -21.88 17.90 0.79
CA GLU A 64 -22.92 18.92 0.61
C GLU A 64 -24.31 18.29 0.53
N TYR A 65 -24.48 17.24 -0.27
CA TYR A 65 -25.76 16.52 -0.40
C TYR A 65 -26.29 16.02 0.94
N LEU A 66 -25.40 15.45 1.75
CA LEU A 66 -25.75 14.99 3.08
C LEU A 66 -26.17 16.16 3.97
N ALA A 67 -25.54 17.33 3.85
CA ALA A 67 -25.90 18.51 4.64
C ALA A 67 -27.23 19.15 4.19
N THR A 68 -27.52 19.16 2.89
CA THR A 68 -28.68 19.85 2.31
C THR A 68 -29.88 18.93 2.12
N GLU A 69 -29.75 17.87 1.33
CA GLU A 69 -30.85 16.98 0.98
C GLU A 69 -31.11 15.93 2.07
N ALA A 70 -30.06 15.44 2.73
CA ALA A 70 -30.20 14.51 3.85
C ALA A 70 -30.17 15.22 5.23
N GLY A 71 -30.18 16.55 5.25
CA GLY A 71 -30.06 17.37 6.47
C GLY A 71 -31.19 17.16 7.47
N ALA A 72 -32.37 16.76 7.01
CA ALA A 72 -33.55 16.54 7.84
C ALA A 72 -33.56 15.20 8.60
N PHE A 73 -32.59 14.31 8.34
CA PHE A 73 -32.57 12.97 8.94
C PHE A 73 -31.46 12.85 10.00
N ASP A 74 -31.86 12.57 11.23
CA ASP A 74 -30.94 12.30 12.36
C ASP A 74 -30.25 10.94 12.25
N GLN A 75 -30.80 10.04 11.43
CA GLN A 75 -30.26 8.71 11.16
C GLN A 75 -30.11 8.50 9.67
N LEU A 76 -28.88 8.19 9.26
CA LEU A 76 -28.51 7.88 7.89
C LEU A 76 -27.97 6.46 7.77
N LEU A 77 -28.43 5.75 6.74
CA LEU A 77 -27.80 4.54 6.24
C LEU A 77 -27.28 4.84 4.83
N LEU A 78 -25.98 4.64 4.61
CA LEU A 78 -25.36 4.75 3.30
C LEU A 78 -25.38 3.38 2.63
N VAL A 79 -25.89 3.30 1.40
CA VAL A 79 -25.76 2.12 0.54
C VAL A 79 -25.06 2.51 -0.74
N THR A 80 -23.99 1.81 -1.07
CA THR A 80 -23.11 2.14 -2.19
C THR A 80 -23.00 0.96 -3.15
N HIS A 81 -22.77 1.27 -4.43
CA HIS A 81 -22.48 0.26 -5.45
C HIS A 81 -21.28 0.67 -6.31
N SER A 82 -20.46 -0.32 -6.68
CA SER A 82 -19.30 -0.10 -7.54
C SER A 82 -18.42 1.05 -6.99
N GLN A 83 -17.97 1.99 -7.83
CA GLN A 83 -17.15 3.14 -7.41
C GLN A 83 -17.80 4.02 -6.32
N GLY A 84 -19.12 3.98 -6.13
CA GLY A 84 -19.79 4.72 -5.06
C GLY A 84 -19.27 4.37 -3.66
N GLY A 85 -18.76 3.15 -3.48
CA GLY A 85 -18.12 2.74 -2.22
C GLY A 85 -16.83 3.51 -1.93
N LEU A 86 -16.06 3.86 -2.96
CA LEU A 86 -14.85 4.68 -2.81
C LEU A 86 -15.20 6.13 -2.48
N VAL A 87 -16.27 6.66 -3.07
CA VAL A 87 -16.78 8.01 -2.76
C VAL A 87 -17.19 8.10 -1.29
N ALA A 88 -17.96 7.13 -0.80
CA ALA A 88 -18.40 7.10 0.59
C ALA A 88 -17.22 6.96 1.57
N GLN A 89 -16.30 6.03 1.30
CA GLN A 89 -15.10 5.87 2.12
C GLN A 89 -14.25 7.16 2.14
N ARG A 90 -14.09 7.82 0.98
CA ARG A 90 -13.31 9.06 0.87
C ARG A 90 -13.95 10.20 1.65
N TYR A 91 -15.27 10.32 1.57
CA TYR A 91 -16.02 11.27 2.39
C TYR A 91 -15.77 11.05 3.89
N LEU A 92 -15.87 9.81 4.38
CA LEU A 92 -15.62 9.48 5.79
C LEU A 92 -14.19 9.84 6.20
N ALA A 93 -13.18 9.42 5.43
CA ALA A 93 -11.78 9.68 5.74
C ALA A 93 -11.47 11.19 5.78
N ARG A 94 -12.00 11.98 4.85
CA ARG A 94 -11.83 13.44 4.82
C ARG A 94 -12.47 14.12 6.03
N MET A 95 -13.68 13.71 6.40
CA MET A 95 -14.35 14.27 7.58
C MET A 95 -13.57 14.01 8.88
N LEU A 96 -12.96 12.83 9.03
CA LEU A 96 -12.12 12.50 10.20
C LEU A 96 -10.76 13.22 10.16
N HIS A 97 -10.17 13.33 8.98
CA HIS A 97 -8.94 14.10 8.78
C HIS A 97 -9.13 15.57 9.18
N ASP A 98 -10.27 16.17 8.80
CA ASP A 98 -10.64 17.55 9.09
C ASP A 98 -11.07 17.78 10.56
N GLY A 99 -11.04 16.75 11.42
CA GLY A 99 -11.46 16.88 12.82
C GLY A 99 -12.97 16.96 13.02
N ARG A 100 -13.77 16.46 12.06
CA ARG A 100 -15.23 16.55 12.03
C ARG A 100 -15.93 15.20 12.26
N GLY A 101 -15.29 14.29 12.99
CA GLY A 101 -15.81 12.96 13.29
C GLY A 101 -17.16 12.96 14.03
N ALA A 102 -17.43 13.95 14.87
CA ALA A 102 -18.72 14.10 15.54
C ALA A 102 -19.90 14.25 14.56
N GLU A 103 -19.69 14.89 13.40
CA GLU A 103 -20.73 15.06 12.38
C GLU A 103 -21.07 13.75 11.65
N LEU A 104 -20.16 12.77 11.69
CA LEU A 104 -20.37 11.45 11.10
C LEU A 104 -21.27 10.56 11.97
N ALA A 105 -21.48 10.90 13.25
CA ALA A 105 -22.23 10.06 14.19
C ALA A 105 -23.70 9.81 13.77
N ARG A 106 -24.26 10.67 12.92
CA ARG A 106 -25.60 10.46 12.34
C ARG A 106 -25.63 9.34 11.29
N ILE A 107 -24.48 8.90 10.78
CA ILE A 107 -24.35 7.77 9.86
C ILE A 107 -24.25 6.50 10.69
N HIS A 108 -25.33 5.73 10.74
CA HIS A 108 -25.43 4.57 11.62
C HIS A 108 -24.94 3.28 10.95
N ARG A 109 -24.80 3.26 9.62
CA ARG A 109 -24.27 2.12 8.86
C ARG A 109 -23.83 2.53 7.45
N LEU A 110 -22.77 1.89 6.98
CA LEU A 110 -22.37 1.87 5.58
C LEU A 110 -22.54 0.45 5.01
N VAL A 111 -23.21 0.33 3.87
CA VAL A 111 -23.41 -0.92 3.14
C VAL A 111 -22.77 -0.80 1.76
N MET A 112 -21.82 -1.68 1.46
CA MET A 112 -21.07 -1.67 0.21
C MET A 112 -21.42 -2.90 -0.62
N ILE A 113 -21.96 -2.71 -1.83
CA ILE A 113 -22.40 -3.80 -2.71
C ILE A 113 -21.58 -3.77 -4.01
N ALA A 114 -20.78 -4.80 -4.24
CA ALA A 114 -19.87 -4.89 -5.38
C ALA A 114 -18.96 -3.64 -5.52
N CYS A 115 -18.51 -3.09 -4.39
CA CYS A 115 -17.63 -1.93 -4.35
C CYS A 115 -16.18 -2.38 -4.29
N PRO A 116 -15.30 -1.88 -5.17
CA PRO A 116 -13.87 -2.12 -5.00
C PRO A 116 -13.41 -1.38 -3.75
N SER A 117 -12.65 -2.06 -2.91
CA SER A 117 -12.00 -1.46 -1.73
C SER A 117 -10.49 -1.36 -1.90
N ASN A 118 -9.93 -2.05 -2.90
CA ASN A 118 -8.51 -1.99 -3.27
C ASN A 118 -8.37 -1.22 -4.60
N GLY A 119 -7.42 -0.29 -4.69
CA GLY A 119 -7.34 0.65 -5.81
C GLY A 119 -6.83 0.07 -7.15
N SER A 120 -6.12 -1.08 -7.14
CA SER A 120 -5.52 -1.73 -8.32
C SER A 120 -6.56 -2.32 -9.30
N GLU A 121 -7.78 -2.58 -8.84
CA GLU A 121 -8.85 -3.23 -9.62
C GLU A 121 -9.74 -2.24 -10.41
N LEU A 122 -9.82 -0.98 -9.98
CA LEU A 122 -10.49 0.10 -10.73
C LEU A 122 -9.78 0.31 -12.08
N LEU A 123 -8.46 0.21 -12.07
CA LEU A 123 -7.55 0.22 -13.21
C LEU A 123 -7.78 -0.98 -14.14
N LEU A 124 -7.91 -2.19 -13.60
CA LEU A 124 -8.10 -3.44 -14.36
C LEU A 124 -9.47 -3.54 -15.03
N SER A 125 -10.53 -3.05 -14.38
CA SER A 125 -11.89 -3.03 -14.92
C SER A 125 -12.08 -1.98 -16.02
N LEU A 126 -11.43 -0.82 -15.91
CA LEU A 126 -11.28 0.17 -16.99
C LEU A 126 -10.47 -0.40 -18.17
N ARG A 127 -9.38 -1.13 -17.88
CA ARG A 127 -8.50 -1.77 -18.88
C ARG A 127 -9.16 -2.93 -19.64
N ARG A 128 -10.03 -3.71 -18.98
CA ARG A 128 -10.77 -4.83 -19.62
C ARG A 128 -11.92 -4.36 -20.51
N ARG A 129 -12.56 -3.21 -20.22
CA ARG A 129 -13.64 -2.66 -21.06
C ARG A 129 -13.12 -1.78 -22.20
N ALA A 130 -11.97 -1.14 -22.05
CA ALA A 130 -11.31 -0.39 -23.12
C ALA A 130 -10.41 -1.32 -23.98
N LEU A 131 -11.01 -2.26 -24.71
CA LEU A 131 -10.24 -3.08 -25.66
C LEU A 131 -9.68 -2.20 -26.78
N GLY A 132 -8.36 -2.05 -26.75
CA GLY A 132 -7.52 -1.73 -27.90
C GLY A 132 -7.35 -0.24 -28.20
N LEU A 133 -6.48 0.45 -27.45
CA LEU A 133 -5.49 1.40 -27.98
C LEU A 133 -4.67 2.01 -26.83
N ARG A 134 -3.39 2.28 -27.13
CA ARG A 134 -2.42 2.99 -26.29
C ARG A 134 -3.01 4.33 -25.84
N HIS A 135 -3.17 4.56 -24.53
CA HIS A 135 -3.51 5.88 -24.01
C HIS A 135 -2.52 6.31 -22.90
N PRO A 136 -1.97 7.53 -22.94
CA PRO A 136 -0.98 8.04 -21.97
C PRO A 136 -1.53 8.28 -20.53
N GLN A 137 -2.79 7.92 -20.26
CA GLN A 137 -3.46 8.08 -18.97
C GLN A 137 -3.17 6.97 -17.94
N GLU A 138 -2.29 6.01 -18.23
CA GLU A 138 -1.77 5.04 -17.23
C GLU A 138 -1.03 5.76 -16.07
N LYS A 139 -0.50 6.97 -16.33
CA LYS A 139 0.14 7.84 -15.33
C LYS A 139 -0.83 8.63 -14.44
N ASP A 140 -2.06 8.89 -14.93
CA ASP A 140 -3.08 9.66 -14.20
C ASP A 140 -3.95 8.79 -13.27
N LEU A 141 -3.77 7.47 -13.33
CA LEU A 141 -4.54 6.48 -12.56
C LEU A 141 -3.79 5.97 -11.31
N ARG A 142 -2.47 6.19 -11.21
CA ARG A 142 -1.65 5.86 -10.02
C ARG A 142 -2.05 6.68 -8.77
N PRO A 143 -2.29 8.01 -8.85
CA PRO A 143 -2.74 8.78 -7.69
C PRO A 143 -4.09 8.33 -7.12
N LEU A 144 -4.94 7.74 -7.97
CA LEU A 144 -6.22 7.15 -7.56
C LEU A 144 -6.03 5.87 -6.73
N ASN A 145 -4.94 5.12 -6.92
CA ASN A 145 -4.64 3.91 -6.15
C ASN A 145 -4.23 4.26 -4.71
N ASP A 146 -3.26 5.18 -4.55
CA ASP A 146 -2.75 5.63 -3.24
C ASP A 146 -3.84 6.32 -2.40
N GLN A 147 -4.68 7.12 -3.06
CA GLN A 147 -5.84 7.75 -2.43
C GLN A 147 -6.87 6.74 -1.95
N VAL A 148 -7.10 5.64 -2.68
CA VAL A 148 -8.03 4.59 -2.29
C VAL A 148 -7.48 3.79 -1.10
N SER A 149 -6.19 3.42 -1.13
CA SER A 149 -5.54 2.66 -0.05
C SER A 149 -5.44 3.46 1.25
N SER A 150 -5.02 4.73 1.20
CA SER A 150 -4.99 5.61 2.38
C SER A 150 -6.38 5.86 2.98
N THR A 151 -7.38 6.00 2.10
CA THR A 151 -8.79 6.13 2.50
C THR A 151 -9.30 4.86 3.19
N LEU A 152 -9.02 3.68 2.63
CA LEU A 152 -9.37 2.41 3.24
C LEU A 152 -8.73 2.25 4.63
N ARG A 153 -7.42 2.55 4.78
CA ARG A 153 -6.73 2.51 6.08
C ARG A 153 -7.40 3.39 7.13
N THR A 154 -7.75 4.62 6.77
CA THR A 154 -8.45 5.57 7.66
C THR A 154 -9.83 5.02 8.06
N VAL A 155 -10.60 4.50 7.09
CA VAL A 155 -11.91 3.92 7.37
C VAL A 155 -11.80 2.69 8.27
N LEU A 156 -10.82 1.82 8.07
CA LEU A 156 -10.66 0.65 8.94
C LEU A 156 -10.31 1.06 10.37
N ARG A 157 -9.29 1.90 10.55
CA ARG A 157 -8.82 2.32 11.88
C ARG A 157 -9.84 3.19 12.61
N ASP A 158 -10.30 4.26 11.95
CA ASP A 158 -11.03 5.35 12.59
C ASP A 158 -12.55 5.25 12.45
N VAL A 159 -13.04 4.27 11.67
CA VAL A 159 -14.49 4.01 11.51
C VAL A 159 -14.87 2.58 11.92
N VAL A 160 -14.23 1.57 11.35
CA VAL A 160 -14.60 0.15 11.60
C VAL A 160 -14.14 -0.30 12.98
N HIS A 161 -12.90 0.04 13.37
CA HIS A 161 -12.30 -0.35 14.64
C HIS A 161 -12.39 0.74 15.73
N ALA A 162 -12.97 1.89 15.40
CA ALA A 162 -13.22 2.94 16.39
C ALA A 162 -14.17 2.46 17.48
N THR A 163 -13.86 2.84 18.72
CA THR A 163 -14.65 2.49 19.91
C THR A 163 -15.46 3.67 20.47
N ALA A 164 -15.14 4.89 20.03
CA ALA A 164 -15.81 6.11 20.48
C ALA A 164 -15.86 7.17 19.37
N VAL A 165 -16.87 8.04 19.45
CA VAL A 165 -16.96 9.24 18.60
C VAL A 165 -16.05 10.32 19.18
N THR A 166 -15.13 10.81 18.35
CA THR A 166 -14.23 11.94 18.63
C THR A 166 -14.14 12.83 17.39
N ASP A 167 -13.30 13.86 17.42
CA ASP A 167 -13.01 14.68 16.25
C ASP A 167 -12.37 13.85 15.12
N ARG A 168 -11.67 12.76 15.44
CA ARG A 168 -10.91 11.95 14.46
C ARG A 168 -11.33 10.49 14.36
N THR A 169 -12.32 10.05 15.13
CA THR A 169 -12.85 8.68 15.10
C THR A 169 -14.37 8.70 15.15
N CYS A 170 -15.04 7.80 14.43
CA CYS A 170 -16.48 7.64 14.51
C CYS A 170 -16.87 6.19 14.22
N PRO A 171 -17.31 5.39 15.21
CA PRO A 171 -17.69 4.01 15.00
C PRO A 171 -18.90 3.92 14.05
N ILE A 172 -18.70 3.35 12.86
CA ILE A 172 -19.79 3.09 11.91
C ILE A 172 -19.67 1.64 11.45
N PRO A 173 -20.68 0.79 11.71
CA PRO A 173 -20.73 -0.55 11.15
C PRO A 173 -20.68 -0.53 9.62
N VAL A 174 -19.75 -1.29 9.05
CA VAL A 174 -19.61 -1.46 7.59
C VAL A 174 -19.94 -2.90 7.22
N SER A 175 -20.92 -3.10 6.35
CA SER A 175 -21.29 -4.43 5.82
C SER A 175 -21.00 -4.50 4.32
N VAL A 176 -20.24 -5.49 3.88
CA VAL A 176 -19.74 -5.57 2.50
C VAL A 176 -20.21 -6.83 1.78
N TYR A 177 -20.66 -6.68 0.54
CA TYR A 177 -21.21 -7.77 -0.27
C TYR A 177 -20.55 -7.85 -1.64
N ALA A 178 -19.95 -9.00 -1.95
CA ALA A 178 -19.48 -9.34 -3.29
C ALA A 178 -20.60 -9.98 -4.13
N GLY A 179 -20.55 -9.86 -5.46
CA GLY A 179 -21.42 -10.66 -6.34
C GLY A 179 -20.87 -12.08 -6.52
N GLU A 180 -21.73 -13.09 -6.45
CA GLU A 180 -21.37 -14.51 -6.65
C GLU A 180 -20.74 -14.78 -8.02
N SER A 181 -21.02 -13.94 -9.02
CA SER A 181 -20.46 -14.05 -10.38
C SER A 181 -19.95 -12.71 -10.89
N ASP A 182 -19.47 -11.84 -9.99
CA ASP A 182 -18.91 -10.54 -10.37
C ASP A 182 -17.49 -10.68 -10.92
N GLY A 183 -17.34 -10.44 -12.22
CA GLY A 183 -16.04 -10.39 -12.91
C GLY A 183 -15.46 -8.98 -13.09
N VAL A 184 -16.16 -7.94 -12.62
CA VAL A 184 -15.74 -6.54 -12.66
C VAL A 184 -15.08 -6.14 -11.34
N VAL A 185 -15.69 -6.53 -10.21
CA VAL A 185 -15.12 -6.39 -8.86
C VAL A 185 -15.05 -7.79 -8.26
N PRO A 186 -13.87 -8.43 -8.30
CA PRO A 186 -13.68 -9.76 -7.73
C PRO A 186 -14.01 -9.79 -6.24
N ARG A 187 -14.37 -10.98 -5.76
CA ARG A 187 -14.72 -11.18 -4.35
C ARG A 187 -13.63 -10.70 -3.39
N SER A 188 -12.35 -10.94 -3.69
CA SER A 188 -11.22 -10.44 -2.89
C SER A 188 -11.19 -8.90 -2.79
N SER A 189 -11.43 -8.19 -3.90
CA SER A 189 -11.47 -6.73 -3.95
C SER A 189 -12.69 -6.13 -3.24
N ALA A 190 -13.84 -6.79 -3.39
CA ALA A 190 -15.06 -6.38 -2.70
C ALA A 190 -14.96 -6.61 -1.19
N GLN A 191 -14.55 -7.81 -0.76
CA GLN A 191 -14.48 -8.16 0.66
C GLN A 191 -13.34 -7.44 1.38
N SER A 192 -12.16 -7.34 0.74
CA SER A 192 -10.95 -6.76 1.31
C SER A 192 -10.74 -7.27 2.76
N VAL A 193 -10.34 -6.40 3.68
CA VAL A 193 -10.12 -6.73 5.10
C VAL A 193 -11.32 -6.37 5.99
N PHE A 194 -12.51 -6.13 5.42
CA PHE A 194 -13.69 -5.78 6.21
C PHE A 194 -14.22 -6.99 6.99
N PRO A 195 -14.52 -6.84 8.30
CA PRO A 195 -14.89 -7.94 9.18
C PRO A 195 -16.29 -8.53 8.88
N ASP A 196 -17.24 -7.73 8.41
CA ASP A 196 -18.60 -8.16 8.04
C ASP A 196 -18.72 -8.23 6.51
N SER A 197 -18.27 -9.35 5.93
CA SER A 197 -18.27 -9.58 4.48
C SER A 197 -19.08 -10.83 4.08
N SER A 198 -19.78 -10.75 2.95
CA SER A 198 -20.64 -11.83 2.43
C SER A 198 -20.79 -11.75 0.91
N ALA A 199 -21.52 -12.69 0.31
CA ALA A 199 -21.81 -12.71 -1.12
C ALA A 199 -23.31 -12.67 -1.41
N LEU A 200 -23.70 -12.02 -2.51
CA LEU A 200 -25.07 -11.90 -3.01
C LEU A 200 -25.18 -12.44 -4.44
N PRO A 201 -26.36 -12.93 -4.86
CA PRO A 201 -26.54 -13.44 -6.21
C PRO A 201 -26.35 -12.36 -7.26
N GLY A 202 -25.77 -12.76 -8.38
CA GLY A 202 -25.60 -11.93 -9.57
C GLY A 202 -24.14 -11.55 -9.85
N ASP A 203 -23.98 -10.94 -11.01
CA ASP A 203 -22.77 -10.25 -11.46
C ASP A 203 -22.82 -8.76 -11.08
N HIS A 204 -21.79 -8.00 -11.44
CA HIS A 204 -21.66 -6.56 -11.15
C HIS A 204 -22.92 -5.73 -11.43
N SER A 205 -23.66 -6.07 -12.48
CA SER A 205 -24.82 -5.32 -12.98
C SER A 205 -26.14 -5.93 -12.52
N SER A 206 -26.21 -7.26 -12.33
CA SER A 206 -27.43 -7.95 -11.89
C SER A 206 -27.58 -8.01 -10.37
N ILE A 207 -26.53 -7.77 -9.58
CA ILE A 207 -26.56 -7.79 -8.12
C ILE A 207 -27.59 -6.82 -7.51
N LEU A 208 -27.87 -5.68 -8.17
CA LEU A 208 -28.88 -4.69 -7.75
C LEU A 208 -30.27 -4.95 -8.35
N LYS A 209 -30.41 -5.87 -9.31
CA LYS A 209 -31.67 -6.15 -10.01
C LYS A 209 -32.56 -7.11 -9.22
N ALA A 210 -32.85 -6.74 -7.97
CA ALA A 210 -33.79 -7.48 -7.14
C ALA A 210 -35.19 -7.45 -7.78
N ASP A 211 -35.68 -8.62 -8.19
CA ASP A 211 -36.93 -8.80 -8.93
C ASP A 211 -38.14 -9.11 -8.04
N SER A 212 -37.90 -9.41 -6.76
CA SER A 212 -38.93 -9.86 -5.83
C SER A 212 -38.57 -9.56 -4.37
N PRO A 213 -39.56 -9.51 -3.45
CA PRO A 213 -39.33 -9.35 -2.01
C PRO A 213 -38.52 -10.49 -1.37
N ARG A 214 -38.31 -11.60 -2.08
CA ARG A 214 -37.52 -12.75 -1.63
C ARG A 214 -36.10 -12.75 -2.22
N HIS A 215 -35.78 -11.80 -3.10
CA HIS A 215 -34.46 -11.71 -3.70
C HIS A 215 -33.40 -11.40 -2.64
N ARG A 216 -32.30 -12.16 -2.62
CA ARG A 216 -31.31 -12.11 -1.53
C ARG A 216 -30.74 -10.71 -1.29
N THR A 217 -30.43 -9.96 -2.35
CA THR A 217 -29.98 -8.54 -2.24
C THR A 217 -30.97 -7.68 -1.45
N PHE A 218 -32.26 -7.77 -1.77
CA PHE A 218 -33.29 -7.01 -1.06
C PHE A 218 -33.43 -7.49 0.39
N THR A 219 -33.48 -8.80 0.62
CA THR A 219 -33.62 -9.33 1.99
C THR A 219 -32.42 -9.00 2.89
N ALA A 220 -31.20 -8.96 2.34
CA ALA A 220 -29.99 -8.56 3.05
C ALA A 220 -30.03 -7.07 3.41
N LEU A 221 -30.35 -6.20 2.45
CA LEU A 221 -30.50 -4.77 2.68
C LEU A 221 -31.63 -4.47 3.68
N ARG A 222 -32.78 -5.13 3.54
CA ARG A 222 -33.91 -5.03 4.47
C ARG A 222 -33.51 -5.39 5.90
N ARG A 223 -32.79 -6.51 6.09
CA ARG A 223 -32.28 -6.91 7.41
C ARG A 223 -31.41 -5.80 8.01
N LEU A 224 -30.46 -5.26 7.23
CA LEU A 224 -29.55 -4.22 7.72
C LEU A 224 -30.27 -2.91 8.06
N ILE A 225 -31.26 -2.52 7.25
CA ILE A 225 -32.12 -1.36 7.52
C ILE A 225 -32.86 -1.53 8.87
N LEU A 226 -33.50 -2.68 9.09
CA LEU A 226 -34.25 -2.96 10.32
C LEU A 226 -33.34 -3.04 11.56
N VAL A 227 -32.18 -3.69 11.44
CA VAL A 227 -31.19 -3.77 12.54
C VAL A 227 -30.65 -2.39 12.90
N THR A 228 -30.39 -1.54 11.89
CA THR A 228 -29.85 -0.20 12.12
C THR A 228 -30.88 0.70 12.81
N HIS A 229 -32.15 0.60 12.41
CA HIS A 229 -33.24 1.32 13.07
C HIS A 229 -33.43 0.87 14.52
N THR A 230 -33.48 -0.44 14.76
CA THR A 230 -33.72 -1.01 16.10
C THR A 230 -32.55 -0.86 17.07
N GLY A 231 -31.31 -0.96 16.59
CA GLY A 231 -30.10 -0.81 17.43
C GLY A 231 -29.90 0.59 18.02
N SER A 232 -30.56 1.60 17.46
CA SER A 232 -30.53 2.98 17.97
C SER A 232 -31.40 3.21 19.22
N HIS A 233 -32.24 2.25 19.60
CA HIS A 233 -33.10 2.36 20.79
C HIS A 233 -32.43 1.91 22.10
N THR A 234 -31.15 1.49 22.07
CA THR A 234 -30.38 1.09 23.25
C THR A 234 -29.07 1.89 23.36
N THR A 235 -29.10 2.89 24.25
CA THR A 235 -28.01 3.60 24.97
C THR A 235 -27.00 4.45 24.18
N GLY A 236 -27.26 5.75 24.16
CA GLY A 236 -26.30 6.86 24.00
C GLY A 236 -26.99 8.19 24.41
N PRO A 237 -26.31 9.19 25.00
CA PRO A 237 -26.95 10.44 25.41
C PRO A 237 -27.50 11.19 24.19
N PRO A 238 -28.58 11.98 24.34
CA PRO A 238 -29.17 12.70 23.22
C PRO A 238 -28.18 13.71 22.65
N TRP A 239 -28.13 13.76 21.32
CA TRP A 239 -27.46 14.82 20.57
C TRP A 239 -27.92 16.20 21.08
N PRO A 240 -27.00 17.14 21.38
CA PRO A 240 -27.40 18.51 21.63
C PRO A 240 -27.94 19.07 20.31
N GLY A 241 -29.22 19.46 20.30
CA GLY A 241 -29.87 20.06 19.14
C GLY A 241 -29.07 21.25 18.56
N PRO A 242 -29.42 21.72 17.36
CA PRO A 242 -28.66 22.75 16.65
C PRO A 242 -28.35 23.92 17.59
N LEU A 243 -27.06 24.23 17.70
CA LEU A 243 -26.53 25.33 18.51
C LEU A 243 -27.40 26.58 18.28
N SER A 244 -28.04 27.04 19.35
CA SER A 244 -28.71 28.32 19.37
C SER A 244 -27.70 29.39 18.98
N SER A 245 -28.11 30.31 18.10
CA SER A 245 -27.30 31.45 17.66
C SER A 245 -26.66 32.16 18.86
N PRO A 246 -25.41 32.62 18.75
CA PRO A 246 -24.77 33.34 19.85
C PRO A 246 -25.60 34.57 20.24
N PRO A 247 -25.65 34.95 21.53
CA PRO A 247 -26.38 36.13 21.94
C PRO A 247 -25.79 37.37 21.27
N GLU A 248 -26.67 38.15 20.66
CA GLU A 248 -26.37 39.43 20.03
C GLU A 248 -25.66 40.36 21.04
N PRO A 249 -24.53 41.01 20.67
CA PRO A 249 -23.86 41.93 21.58
C PRO A 249 -24.76 43.13 21.88
N PRO A 250 -24.73 43.68 23.12
CA PRO A 250 -25.60 44.78 23.49
C PRO A 250 -25.30 46.03 22.64
N ALA A 251 -26.37 46.69 22.19
CA ALA A 251 -26.30 47.92 21.41
C ALA A 251 -25.53 49.01 22.16
N PRO A 252 -24.64 49.78 21.48
CA PRO A 252 -23.96 50.89 22.12
C PRO A 252 -24.91 52.09 22.29
N GLU A 253 -24.99 52.61 23.51
CA GLU A 253 -25.59 53.93 23.81
C GLU A 253 -24.72 55.09 23.26
N PRO A 254 -25.32 56.27 23.00
CA PRO A 254 -24.75 57.25 22.09
C PRO A 254 -23.68 58.13 22.77
N ALA A 255 -22.47 58.15 22.22
CA ALA A 255 -21.46 59.13 22.57
C ALA A 255 -21.57 60.36 21.65
N THR A 256 -21.97 61.48 22.25
CA THR A 256 -21.93 62.83 21.70
C THR A 256 -20.48 63.32 21.51
N GLY A 257 -20.10 63.75 20.31
CA GLY A 257 -18.84 64.49 20.10
C GLY A 257 -18.42 64.61 18.62
N PRO A 258 -17.87 65.75 18.17
CA PRO A 258 -17.93 66.14 16.75
C PRO A 258 -16.86 65.49 15.87
N VAL A 259 -17.29 65.20 14.63
CA VAL A 259 -16.50 64.73 13.50
C VAL A 259 -15.68 65.89 12.89
N ALA A 260 -14.43 65.62 12.52
CA ALA A 260 -13.66 66.41 11.56
C ALA A 260 -13.11 65.50 10.44
N PRO A 261 -13.04 65.95 9.16
CA PRO A 261 -12.99 65.03 8.02
C PRO A 261 -11.64 65.01 7.28
N PHE A 262 -11.59 64.13 6.26
CA PHE A 262 -10.75 64.10 5.04
C PHE A 262 -9.84 62.86 4.88
N PRO A 263 -9.48 62.44 3.65
CA PRO A 263 -10.22 62.51 2.37
C PRO A 263 -10.20 61.19 1.57
N ALA A 264 -11.10 61.11 0.58
CA ALA A 264 -11.21 60.03 -0.39
C ALA A 264 -10.03 59.96 -1.39
N LYS A 265 -9.70 58.73 -1.84
CA LYS A 265 -8.98 58.51 -3.11
C LYS A 265 -9.64 57.40 -3.93
N LYS A 266 -9.69 57.72 -5.23
CA LYS A 266 -10.39 57.08 -6.34
C LYS A 266 -9.75 55.76 -6.78
N GLU A 267 -10.59 54.87 -7.31
CA GLU A 267 -10.21 53.82 -8.26
C GLU A 267 -9.59 54.38 -9.55
N PRO A 268 -8.81 53.54 -10.24
CA PRO A 268 -8.88 53.53 -11.69
C PRO A 268 -9.02 52.12 -12.29
N ALA A 269 -9.72 52.08 -13.42
CA ALA A 269 -9.81 50.97 -14.35
C ALA A 269 -8.66 50.99 -15.38
N GLY A 270 -8.29 49.81 -15.92
CA GLY A 270 -7.84 49.69 -17.32
C GLY A 270 -6.56 48.92 -17.64
N LYS A 271 -6.75 47.70 -18.16
CA LYS A 271 -6.08 47.00 -19.30
C LYS A 271 -4.59 46.60 -19.29
N GLN A 272 -4.44 45.31 -19.63
CA GLN A 272 -3.45 44.64 -20.50
C GLN A 272 -1.97 44.66 -20.11
N GLY A 273 -1.46 43.46 -19.81
CA GLY A 273 -0.05 43.15 -19.81
C GLY A 273 0.18 41.69 -19.41
N ARG A 274 0.44 40.83 -20.40
CA ARG A 274 0.96 39.47 -20.20
C ARG A 274 2.27 39.55 -19.42
N ALA A 275 2.33 38.93 -18.25
CA ALA A 275 3.56 38.47 -17.64
C ALA A 275 3.23 37.24 -16.80
N ALA A 276 3.69 36.08 -17.28
CA ALA A 276 3.71 34.84 -16.53
C ALA A 276 4.65 35.03 -15.33
N ILE A 277 4.12 34.87 -14.12
CA ILE A 277 4.92 34.69 -12.92
C ILE A 277 4.53 33.32 -12.38
N ALA A 278 5.42 32.37 -12.62
CA ALA A 278 5.42 31.05 -12.03
C ALA A 278 5.83 31.19 -10.55
N PHE A 279 4.94 30.78 -9.66
CA PHE A 279 5.24 30.25 -8.32
C PHE A 279 4.29 29.05 -8.23
N GLY A 280 4.74 27.79 -8.35
CA GLY A 280 5.84 27.21 -7.61
C GLY A 280 5.36 26.89 -6.20
N ALA A 281 4.27 26.11 -6.09
CA ALA A 281 3.71 25.67 -4.83
C ALA A 281 3.84 24.15 -4.77
N VAL A 282 4.78 23.74 -3.91
CA VAL A 282 5.24 22.40 -3.61
C VAL A 282 4.09 21.61 -2.98
N ALA A 283 3.65 20.55 -3.67
CA ALA A 283 2.67 19.60 -3.18
C ALA A 283 3.42 18.43 -2.52
N VAL A 284 3.19 18.22 -1.22
CA VAL A 284 3.68 17.08 -0.44
C VAL A 284 2.55 16.07 -0.38
N LEU A 285 2.71 14.92 -1.04
CA LEU A 285 1.77 13.79 -1.13
C LEU A 285 2.47 12.56 -0.56
N ALA A 286 1.84 11.88 0.41
CA ALA A 286 2.29 10.61 0.97
C ALA A 286 1.53 9.44 0.30
N ALA A 287 2.28 8.44 -0.19
CA ALA A 287 1.81 7.23 -0.89
C ALA A 287 1.89 6.00 0.06
N ALA A 288 1.83 4.72 -0.40
CA ALA A 288 2.06 3.50 0.43
C ALA A 288 2.69 2.29 -0.29
N ALA A 289 3.72 1.63 0.30
CA ALA A 289 4.54 0.57 -0.34
C ALA A 289 4.21 -0.76 0.24
N LEU A 290 4.61 -1.76 -0.54
CA LEU A 290 5.16 -2.97 0.00
C LEU A 290 6.59 -3.09 -0.52
N VAL A 291 7.60 -3.06 0.35
CA VAL A 291 8.92 -3.57 -0.01
C VAL A 291 9.55 -4.42 1.09
N LEU A 292 9.83 -5.67 0.76
CA LEU A 292 10.74 -6.53 1.50
C LEU A 292 12.18 -6.28 1.02
N HIS A 293 13.10 -5.89 1.92
CA HIS A 293 14.52 -6.20 1.79
C HIS A 293 15.14 -6.59 3.12
N PHE A 294 16.11 -7.50 3.07
CA PHE A 294 17.04 -7.81 4.17
C PHE A 294 18.44 -7.37 3.80
N ALA A 295 19.31 -7.17 4.78
CA ALA A 295 20.74 -7.17 4.51
C ALA A 295 21.19 -8.60 4.16
N PRO A 296 22.07 -8.82 3.17
CA PRO A 296 22.67 -10.12 2.97
C PRO A 296 23.69 -10.43 4.06
N MET A 297 23.96 -11.71 4.30
CA MET A 297 25.18 -12.14 4.97
C MET A 297 26.41 -11.89 4.10
N PRO A 298 27.43 -11.17 4.58
CA PRO A 298 28.79 -11.29 4.09
C PRO A 298 29.51 -12.40 4.88
N TRP A 299 29.87 -13.47 4.20
CA TRP A 299 30.83 -14.43 4.74
C TRP A 299 32.23 -13.79 4.75
N ASP A 300 32.90 -13.72 5.91
CA ASP A 300 34.28 -13.23 6.01
C ASP A 300 35.24 -14.13 5.23
N SER A 301 35.94 -13.55 4.25
CA SER A 301 37.04 -14.21 3.52
C SER A 301 38.39 -14.11 4.24
N ASP A 302 38.45 -13.55 5.45
CA ASP A 302 39.69 -13.37 6.19
C ASP A 302 40.15 -14.66 6.90
N ALA A 303 40.33 -15.72 6.11
CA ALA A 303 41.20 -16.84 6.44
C ALA A 303 42.46 -16.73 5.59
N ASN A 304 43.31 -15.75 5.92
CA ASN A 304 44.66 -15.71 5.39
C ASN A 304 45.50 -16.77 6.13
N SER A 305 45.59 -17.97 5.55
CA SER A 305 46.73 -18.86 5.79
C SER A 305 47.37 -19.20 4.45
N SER A 306 48.53 -18.58 4.22
CA SER A 306 49.53 -19.04 3.27
C SER A 306 49.77 -20.54 3.42
N ASP A 307 49.53 -21.32 2.36
CA ASP A 307 50.49 -22.30 1.85
C ASP A 307 50.00 -23.05 0.60
N ALA A 308 50.93 -23.14 -0.35
CA ALA A 308 51.11 -24.18 -1.37
C ALA A 308 50.15 -24.29 -2.57
N ASP A 309 50.66 -23.79 -3.71
CA ASP A 309 50.56 -24.36 -5.04
C ASP A 309 50.36 -25.89 -5.05
N THR A 310 49.26 -26.38 -5.64
CA THR A 310 49.33 -27.58 -6.50
C THR A 310 48.16 -27.67 -7.48
N LYS A 311 48.51 -27.72 -8.77
CA LYS A 311 47.65 -27.98 -9.93
C LYS A 311 47.12 -29.43 -9.92
N PRO A 312 45.94 -29.69 -10.48
CA PRO A 312 45.81 -30.81 -11.45
C PRO A 312 45.01 -30.37 -12.69
N SER A 313 45.58 -30.41 -13.90
CA SER A 313 45.69 -31.56 -14.83
C SER A 313 44.35 -32.02 -15.40
N ALA A 314 44.26 -31.89 -16.72
CA ALA A 314 43.15 -32.25 -17.60
C ALA A 314 43.00 -33.76 -17.81
N ALA A 315 41.77 -34.17 -18.13
CA ALA A 315 41.27 -35.39 -18.82
C ALA A 315 39.80 -35.56 -18.37
N ASP A 316 38.76 -35.74 -19.19
CA ASP A 316 38.68 -36.24 -20.54
C ASP A 316 37.49 -35.65 -21.33
N THR A 317 37.76 -35.54 -22.61
CA THR A 317 36.87 -35.35 -23.76
C THR A 317 35.87 -36.50 -23.90
N GLU A 318 34.61 -36.19 -24.21
CA GLU A 318 33.92 -36.87 -25.32
C GLU A 318 32.76 -36.04 -25.87
N SER A 319 32.79 -35.89 -27.19
CA SER A 319 31.87 -35.16 -28.05
C SER A 319 30.67 -36.03 -28.46
N SER A 320 29.51 -35.43 -28.74
CA SER A 320 28.98 -35.26 -30.12
C SER A 320 27.44 -35.23 -30.24
N VAL A 321 26.98 -34.13 -30.88
CA VAL A 321 26.00 -34.05 -32.00
C VAL A 321 24.49 -34.28 -31.76
N VAL A 322 23.79 -33.14 -31.82
CA VAL A 322 22.54 -32.77 -32.55
C VAL A 322 21.65 -33.88 -33.13
N GLY A 323 20.36 -33.82 -32.76
CA GLY A 323 19.24 -34.41 -33.51
C GLY A 323 17.90 -33.80 -33.09
N THR A 324 17.26 -33.07 -34.00
CA THR A 324 15.92 -32.46 -33.88
C THR A 324 14.82 -33.51 -33.68
N GLY A 325 13.88 -33.25 -32.77
CA GLY A 325 12.68 -34.08 -32.59
C GLY A 325 11.64 -33.41 -31.70
N SER A 326 10.68 -32.74 -32.33
CA SER A 326 9.42 -32.32 -31.73
C SER A 326 8.62 -33.53 -31.26
N SER A 327 8.33 -33.60 -29.96
CA SER A 327 7.10 -34.22 -29.44
C SER A 327 6.88 -33.81 -28.00
N THR A 328 5.75 -33.18 -27.74
CA THR A 328 5.15 -32.97 -26.42
C THR A 328 4.94 -34.31 -25.70
N PRO A 329 5.03 -34.29 -24.36
CA PRO A 329 3.96 -34.87 -23.55
C PRO A 329 3.40 -33.88 -22.53
N SER A 330 2.10 -34.01 -22.30
CA SER A 330 1.30 -33.31 -21.28
C SER A 330 1.29 -34.11 -19.95
N PRO A 331 0.68 -33.61 -18.87
CA PRO A 331 1.34 -33.30 -17.60
C PRO A 331 1.25 -34.42 -16.54
N ALA A 332 2.36 -34.66 -15.83
CA ALA A 332 2.36 -35.44 -14.59
C ALA A 332 3.53 -35.00 -13.68
N GLY A 333 3.19 -34.51 -12.48
CA GLY A 333 4.07 -34.33 -11.33
C GLY A 333 5.11 -33.21 -11.43
N LYS A 334 4.79 -31.99 -10.97
CA LYS A 334 5.82 -31.02 -10.56
C LYS A 334 6.60 -31.65 -9.40
N LYS A 335 7.92 -31.81 -9.55
CA LYS A 335 8.81 -32.12 -8.43
C LYS A 335 9.20 -30.79 -7.79
N SER A 336 8.62 -30.49 -6.63
CA SER A 336 9.12 -29.47 -5.72
C SER A 336 10.34 -30.05 -4.99
N ASP A 337 11.44 -29.30 -4.95
CA ASP A 337 12.67 -29.69 -4.26
C ASP A 337 12.91 -28.75 -3.07
N VAL A 338 13.47 -29.30 -1.98
CA VAL A 338 13.83 -28.56 -0.76
C VAL A 338 15.09 -27.73 -1.03
N THR A 339 14.91 -26.55 -1.64
CA THR A 339 15.98 -25.61 -2.03
C THR A 339 17.04 -26.26 -2.97
N PRO A 340 17.66 -25.54 -3.92
CA PRO A 340 17.99 -26.17 -5.21
C PRO A 340 19.12 -27.20 -5.11
N PRO A 341 19.15 -28.20 -6.00
CA PRO A 341 20.03 -29.38 -5.91
C PRO A 341 21.54 -29.09 -6.05
N GLU A 342 21.96 -27.82 -6.21
CA GLU A 342 23.36 -27.42 -6.30
C GLU A 342 23.91 -26.98 -4.95
N LYS A 343 25.04 -27.58 -4.53
CA LYS A 343 25.82 -27.05 -3.40
C LYS A 343 26.30 -25.65 -3.74
N PHE A 344 25.96 -24.68 -2.89
CA PHE A 344 26.41 -23.31 -3.06
C PHE A 344 27.83 -23.10 -2.53
N PRO A 345 28.69 -22.37 -3.27
CA PRO A 345 29.96 -21.90 -2.73
C PRO A 345 29.74 -20.98 -1.52
N ALA A 346 30.70 -20.98 -0.59
CA ALA A 346 30.66 -20.12 0.60
C ALA A 346 30.72 -18.61 0.29
N THR A 347 31.02 -18.23 -0.96
CA THR A 347 31.09 -16.85 -1.42
C THR A 347 29.74 -16.29 -1.88
N ASN A 348 28.66 -17.06 -1.76
CA ASN A 348 27.34 -16.63 -2.18
C ASN A 348 26.58 -16.00 -1.01
N MET A 349 25.84 -14.95 -1.32
CA MET A 349 24.85 -14.36 -0.44
C MET A 349 23.46 -14.83 -0.85
N PHE A 350 22.56 -14.95 0.11
CA PHE A 350 21.20 -15.44 -0.11
C PHE A 350 20.19 -14.33 0.14
N TRP A 351 19.11 -14.36 -0.63
CA TRP A 351 18.06 -13.34 -0.65
C TRP A 351 16.70 -13.98 -0.87
N LEU A 352 15.68 -13.41 -0.26
CA LEU A 352 14.28 -13.68 -0.59
C LEU A 352 13.68 -12.41 -1.18
N VAL A 353 13.17 -12.50 -2.40
CA VAL A 353 12.67 -11.36 -3.17
C VAL A 353 11.38 -11.73 -3.88
N GLU A 354 10.33 -10.93 -3.74
CA GLU A 354 9.04 -11.17 -4.39
C GLU A 354 9.06 -10.76 -5.87
N ILE A 355 9.40 -11.69 -6.77
CA ILE A 355 9.56 -11.47 -8.21
C ILE A 355 8.24 -11.72 -8.96
N ASP A 356 7.34 -12.52 -8.41
CA ASP A 356 6.08 -12.83 -9.06
C ASP A 356 4.98 -11.76 -8.81
N GLY A 357 5.06 -11.00 -7.73
CA GLY A 357 4.20 -9.86 -7.43
C GLY A 357 3.17 -10.13 -6.33
N GLU A 358 2.13 -9.30 -6.26
CA GLU A 358 1.31 -9.05 -5.04
C GLU A 358 0.70 -10.24 -4.26
N ASN A 359 0.69 -11.47 -4.79
CA ASN A 359 0.15 -12.66 -4.08
C ASN A 359 1.07 -13.89 -4.23
N GLY A 360 2.31 -13.70 -4.69
CA GLY A 360 3.37 -14.70 -4.59
C GLY A 360 4.01 -14.62 -3.21
N GLY A 361 4.70 -15.71 -2.84
CA GLY A 361 5.65 -15.66 -1.73
C GLY A 361 7.05 -15.51 -2.30
N ALA A 362 7.94 -14.87 -1.56
CA ALA A 362 9.25 -14.45 -2.02
C ALA A 362 10.09 -15.60 -2.62
N GLU A 363 10.67 -15.31 -3.78
CA GLU A 363 11.59 -16.21 -4.45
C GLU A 363 12.97 -16.23 -3.82
N TYR A 364 13.56 -17.42 -3.80
CA TYR A 364 14.92 -17.63 -3.31
C TYR A 364 15.94 -17.26 -4.38
N LEU A 365 16.90 -16.41 -4.01
CA LEU A 365 17.91 -15.86 -4.89
C LEU A 365 19.30 -15.96 -4.25
N THR A 366 20.31 -16.27 -5.07
CA THR A 366 21.72 -16.29 -4.66
C THR A 366 22.50 -15.27 -5.45
N VAL A 367 23.33 -14.46 -4.80
CA VAL A 367 24.27 -13.50 -5.42
C VAL A 367 25.69 -13.98 -5.16
N ASP A 368 26.52 -14.10 -6.20
CA ASP A 368 27.92 -14.46 -6.03
C ASP A 368 28.81 -13.23 -5.76
N LYS A 369 30.09 -13.45 -5.46
CA LYS A 369 31.07 -12.39 -5.18
C LYS A 369 31.25 -11.37 -6.32
N SER A 370 30.89 -11.74 -7.54
CA SER A 370 30.98 -10.91 -8.74
C SER A 370 29.63 -10.27 -9.09
N GLN A 371 28.67 -10.30 -8.15
CA GLN A 371 27.35 -9.69 -8.26
C GLN A 371 26.43 -10.36 -9.30
N HIS A 372 26.81 -11.51 -9.86
CA HIS A 372 25.84 -12.28 -10.64
C HIS A 372 24.83 -12.92 -9.71
N PHE A 373 23.57 -12.96 -10.11
CA PHE A 373 22.54 -13.65 -9.33
C PHE A 373 21.80 -14.72 -10.13
N ARG A 374 21.27 -15.70 -9.40
CA ARG A 374 20.39 -16.77 -9.86
C ARG A 374 19.23 -16.87 -8.89
N PHE A 375 18.04 -17.23 -9.36
CA PHE A 375 16.87 -17.38 -8.49
C PHE A 375 16.05 -18.61 -8.85
N TRP A 376 15.21 -19.04 -7.91
CA TRP A 376 14.30 -20.17 -8.04
C TRP A 376 12.90 -19.73 -7.63
N TRP A 377 11.90 -20.19 -8.38
CA TRP A 377 10.50 -19.91 -8.07
C TRP A 377 10.12 -20.51 -6.72
N ASN A 378 9.31 -19.79 -5.94
CA ASN A 378 8.82 -20.29 -4.68
C ASN A 378 7.85 -21.47 -4.92
N GLY A 379 8.14 -22.61 -4.28
CA GLY A 379 7.34 -23.83 -4.36
C GLY A 379 6.37 -24.01 -3.18
N GLY A 380 6.28 -23.01 -2.30
CA GLY A 380 5.54 -23.02 -1.04
C GLY A 380 6.36 -23.54 0.15
N VAL A 381 5.75 -23.50 1.32
CA VAL A 381 6.33 -24.03 2.57
C VAL A 381 5.76 -25.41 2.87
N GLU A 382 6.63 -26.42 3.03
CA GLU A 382 6.27 -27.77 3.45
C GLU A 382 6.85 -28.05 4.85
N GLY A 383 5.98 -28.20 5.85
CA GLY A 383 6.41 -28.29 7.24
C GLY A 383 7.05 -26.97 7.68
N ASP A 384 8.33 -26.99 8.01
CA ASP A 384 9.14 -25.82 8.36
C ASP A 384 10.14 -25.44 7.25
N ARG A 385 9.95 -25.91 6.01
CA ARG A 385 10.95 -25.76 4.93
C ARG A 385 10.39 -25.06 3.71
N LEU A 386 11.16 -24.12 3.15
CA LEU A 386 10.85 -23.52 1.86
C LEU A 386 11.20 -24.47 0.72
N MET A 387 10.22 -24.70 -0.15
CA MET A 387 10.35 -25.50 -1.36
C MET A 387 10.60 -24.58 -2.56
N THR A 388 11.21 -25.13 -3.61
CA THR A 388 11.44 -24.40 -4.87
C THR A 388 10.85 -25.12 -6.07
N ASP A 389 10.33 -24.33 -7.00
CA ASP A 389 9.59 -24.75 -8.21
C ASP A 389 10.43 -24.53 -9.49
N GLY A 390 11.73 -24.83 -9.40
CA GLY A 390 12.69 -24.75 -10.50
C GLY A 390 13.35 -23.38 -10.67
N ALA A 391 14.45 -23.36 -11.44
CA ALA A 391 15.26 -22.16 -11.64
C ALA A 391 14.53 -21.13 -12.52
N GLY A 392 14.53 -19.88 -12.06
CA GLY A 392 14.12 -18.73 -12.84
C GLY A 392 15.21 -18.25 -13.79
N ILE A 393 14.83 -17.33 -14.69
CA ILE A 393 15.76 -16.72 -15.65
C ILE A 393 15.78 -15.22 -15.42
N ASN A 394 16.98 -14.67 -15.24
CA ASN A 394 17.21 -13.23 -15.23
C ASN A 394 18.05 -12.78 -16.42
N SER A 395 18.16 -11.47 -16.61
CA SER A 395 18.99 -10.86 -17.66
C SER A 395 19.85 -9.73 -17.10
N TYR A 396 20.16 -9.80 -15.81
CA TYR A 396 21.04 -8.85 -15.16
C TYR A 396 22.49 -9.11 -15.56
N THR A 397 23.25 -8.04 -15.74
CA THR A 397 24.67 -8.13 -16.02
C THR A 397 25.36 -7.09 -15.15
N PRO A 398 26.15 -7.52 -14.16
CA PRO A 398 26.83 -6.60 -13.27
C PRO A 398 27.93 -5.84 -14.02
N ASP A 399 28.26 -4.65 -13.52
CA ASP A 399 29.34 -3.81 -14.06
C ASP A 399 30.72 -4.47 -13.81
N GLU A 400 31.74 -4.06 -14.56
CA GLU A 400 33.09 -4.58 -14.37
C GLU A 400 33.62 -4.24 -12.96
N GLY A 401 34.13 -5.24 -12.24
CA GLY A 401 34.61 -5.07 -10.86
C GLY A 401 33.50 -4.99 -9.81
N ALA A 402 32.26 -5.33 -10.17
CA ALA A 402 31.15 -5.39 -9.24
C ALA A 402 31.41 -6.32 -8.05
N ASP A 403 30.91 -5.90 -6.89
CA ASP A 403 31.02 -6.60 -5.61
C ASP A 403 29.65 -7.18 -5.26
N GLY A 404 29.57 -8.49 -5.03
CA GLY A 404 28.34 -9.15 -4.60
C GLY A 404 27.69 -8.44 -3.41
N ALA A 405 28.49 -8.03 -2.43
CA ALA A 405 28.02 -7.39 -1.20
C ALA A 405 27.34 -6.03 -1.41
N ALA A 406 27.47 -5.42 -2.59
CA ALA A 406 26.86 -4.14 -2.93
C ALA A 406 25.40 -4.25 -3.41
N LEU A 407 24.93 -5.43 -3.84
CA LEU A 407 23.59 -5.58 -4.40
C LEU A 407 22.51 -5.64 -3.31
N ARG A 408 21.39 -4.95 -3.54
CA ARG A 408 20.17 -4.90 -2.72
C ARG A 408 18.94 -5.01 -3.66
N PHE A 409 17.79 -5.45 -3.14
CA PHE A 409 16.59 -5.73 -3.94
C PHE A 409 15.27 -5.29 -3.35
N GLY A 410 14.51 -4.49 -4.09
CA GLY A 410 13.11 -4.16 -3.84
C GLY A 410 12.71 -2.82 -4.45
N ASP A 411 11.45 -2.45 -4.32
CA ASP A 411 10.81 -1.37 -5.07
C ASP A 411 11.34 0.02 -4.71
N ILE A 412 12.19 0.58 -5.58
CA ILE A 412 12.81 1.89 -5.38
C ILE A 412 12.01 2.98 -6.11
N ASP A 413 11.23 2.63 -7.13
CA ASP A 413 10.50 3.57 -7.97
C ASP A 413 8.98 3.64 -7.71
N GLY A 414 8.47 2.78 -6.83
CA GLY A 414 7.09 2.70 -6.37
C GLY A 414 6.16 2.02 -7.38
N ASP A 415 6.67 1.09 -8.19
CA ASP A 415 5.88 0.36 -9.19
C ASP A 415 5.43 -1.05 -8.76
N GLU A 416 5.65 -1.37 -7.47
CA GLU A 416 5.37 -2.63 -6.79
C GLU A 416 6.20 -3.82 -7.30
N ALA A 417 7.17 -3.59 -8.18
CA ALA A 417 8.12 -4.60 -8.62
C ALA A 417 9.47 -4.44 -7.91
N PRO A 418 10.15 -5.54 -7.55
CA PRO A 418 11.42 -5.45 -6.84
C PRO A 418 12.54 -4.95 -7.76
N ASP A 419 13.00 -3.73 -7.55
CA ASP A 419 14.15 -3.18 -8.28
C ASP A 419 15.48 -3.65 -7.69
N CYS A 420 16.58 -3.27 -8.34
CA CYS A 420 17.91 -3.61 -7.86
C CYS A 420 18.70 -2.34 -7.57
N MET A 421 19.37 -2.31 -6.43
CA MET A 421 20.22 -1.21 -6.01
C MET A 421 21.63 -1.71 -5.81
N VAL A 422 22.59 -1.10 -6.51
CA VAL A 422 24.01 -1.34 -6.28
C VAL A 422 24.54 -0.22 -5.42
N VAL A 423 25.01 -0.57 -4.23
CA VAL A 423 25.47 0.37 -3.22
C VAL A 423 27.00 0.42 -3.23
N ASP A 424 27.56 1.58 -3.54
CA ASP A 424 29.01 1.75 -3.57
C ASP A 424 29.62 1.94 -2.16
N ARG A 425 30.96 1.92 -2.08
CA ARG A 425 31.71 2.06 -0.82
C ARG A 425 31.55 3.41 -0.13
N THR A 426 30.92 4.38 -0.78
CA THR A 426 30.62 5.69 -0.22
C THR A 426 29.16 5.80 0.21
N GLY A 427 28.36 4.75 0.02
CA GLY A 427 26.91 4.75 0.29
C GLY A 427 26.06 5.26 -0.88
N GLY A 428 26.67 5.61 -2.00
CA GLY A 428 25.95 5.99 -3.22
C GLY A 428 25.20 4.79 -3.81
N VAL A 429 24.10 5.07 -4.52
CA VAL A 429 23.22 4.04 -5.07
C VAL A 429 23.15 4.18 -6.58
N THR A 430 23.31 3.09 -7.31
CA THR A 430 22.87 2.98 -8.69
C THR A 430 21.63 2.09 -8.73
N ALA A 431 20.50 2.64 -9.16
CA ALA A 431 19.24 1.90 -9.22
C ALA A 431 19.04 1.26 -10.61
N TYR A 432 18.45 0.08 -10.64
CA TYR A 432 18.10 -0.64 -11.86
C TYR A 432 16.64 -1.09 -11.76
N THR A 433 15.77 -0.38 -12.49
CA THR A 433 14.32 -0.59 -12.43
C THR A 433 13.81 -1.59 -13.44
N TRP A 434 12.58 -2.05 -13.26
CA TRP A 434 11.92 -2.96 -14.20
C TRP A 434 11.68 -2.34 -15.58
N VAL A 435 11.69 -3.21 -16.60
CA VAL A 435 11.28 -2.83 -17.97
C VAL A 435 9.99 -3.53 -18.38
N LYS A 436 9.23 -2.88 -19.28
CA LYS A 436 7.99 -3.45 -19.82
C LYS A 436 8.28 -4.62 -20.79
N GLY A 437 7.43 -5.65 -20.74
CA GLY A 437 7.50 -6.82 -21.63
C GLY A 437 8.53 -7.88 -21.18
N GLY A 438 8.42 -9.12 -21.68
CA GLY A 438 9.30 -10.22 -21.27
C GLY A 438 8.79 -11.05 -20.09
N GLU A 439 9.54 -12.09 -19.72
CA GLU A 439 9.31 -12.93 -18.52
C GLU A 439 9.71 -12.16 -17.26
N LYS A 440 9.01 -12.33 -16.13
CA LYS A 440 9.17 -11.50 -14.90
C LYS A 440 10.64 -11.35 -14.47
N GLY A 441 11.36 -12.46 -14.25
CA GLY A 441 12.78 -12.40 -13.88
C GLY A 441 13.70 -11.71 -14.89
N LYS A 442 13.35 -11.67 -16.19
CA LYS A 442 14.14 -10.96 -17.22
C LYS A 442 13.91 -9.46 -17.23
N LYS A 443 12.86 -8.97 -16.56
CA LYS A 443 12.53 -7.54 -16.46
C LYS A 443 13.29 -6.84 -15.34
N MET A 444 13.66 -7.60 -14.32
CA MET A 444 14.36 -7.12 -13.14
C MET A 444 15.76 -6.62 -13.47
N CYS A 445 16.21 -5.59 -12.75
CA CYS A 445 17.52 -4.94 -12.88
C CYS A 445 17.87 -4.48 -14.32
N LYS A 446 16.94 -3.89 -15.08
CA LYS A 446 17.18 -3.58 -16.51
C LYS A 446 17.39 -2.11 -16.83
N LYS A 447 16.52 -1.21 -16.34
CA LYS A 447 16.65 0.23 -16.63
C LYS A 447 17.54 0.88 -15.57
N ARG A 448 18.80 1.12 -15.93
CA ARG A 448 19.81 1.78 -15.08
C ARG A 448 19.48 3.26 -14.86
N HIS A 449 19.67 3.71 -13.63
CA HIS A 449 19.54 5.08 -13.16
C HIS A 449 20.76 5.45 -12.34
N ASP A 450 21.57 6.36 -12.88
CA ASP A 450 22.83 6.79 -12.25
C ASP A 450 22.67 8.03 -11.37
N ASN A 451 21.56 8.77 -11.53
CA ASN A 451 21.31 10.01 -10.80
C ASN A 451 20.48 9.75 -9.54
N VAL A 452 21.02 8.96 -8.61
CA VAL A 452 20.45 8.84 -7.27
C VAL A 452 21.23 9.78 -6.34
N GLU A 453 20.51 10.67 -5.66
CA GLU A 453 21.14 11.61 -4.74
C GLU A 453 21.86 10.88 -3.61
N ARG A 454 22.92 11.50 -3.06
CA ARG A 454 23.55 11.00 -1.85
C ARG A 454 22.70 11.36 -0.64
N VAL A 455 22.54 10.43 0.29
CA VAL A 455 21.93 10.70 1.59
C VAL A 455 22.72 11.76 2.37
N SER A 456 22.01 12.61 3.11
CA SER A 456 22.62 13.74 3.84
C SER A 456 22.03 13.90 5.24
N PHE A 457 22.89 14.23 6.22
CA PHE A 457 22.49 14.48 7.59
C PHE A 457 22.93 15.87 8.01
N ASN A 458 22.03 16.67 8.59
CA ASN A 458 22.28 18.08 8.91
C ASN A 458 22.87 18.90 7.75
N GLY A 459 22.42 18.61 6.52
CA GLY A 459 22.83 19.32 5.30
C GLY A 459 24.20 18.93 4.75
N SER A 460 24.87 17.91 5.31
CA SER A 460 26.14 17.38 4.79
C SER A 460 25.95 15.95 4.27
N PRO A 461 26.59 15.57 3.15
CA PRO A 461 26.61 14.18 2.70
C PRO A 461 27.12 13.27 3.82
N VAL A 462 26.51 12.10 3.97
CA VAL A 462 26.97 11.09 4.92
C VAL A 462 28.06 10.25 4.26
N ASP A 463 29.16 10.07 4.97
CA ASP A 463 30.17 9.07 4.62
C ASP A 463 29.81 7.74 5.27
N ILE A 464 29.85 6.67 4.48
CA ILE A 464 29.48 5.33 4.97
C ILE A 464 30.72 4.44 4.95
N PRO A 465 31.24 4.05 6.13
CA PRO A 465 32.48 3.29 6.21
C PRO A 465 32.30 1.81 5.85
N ASP A 466 31.07 1.29 5.98
CA ASP A 466 30.75 -0.10 5.71
C ASP A 466 29.34 -0.23 5.11
N ILE A 467 29.25 -0.78 3.91
CA ILE A 467 27.99 -1.01 3.20
C ILE A 467 27.07 -2.00 3.91
N LYS A 468 27.59 -2.79 4.87
CA LYS A 468 26.79 -3.68 5.73
C LYS A 468 25.87 -2.90 6.69
N GLN A 469 26.17 -1.62 6.94
CA GLN A 469 25.29 -0.73 7.71
C GLN A 469 24.03 -0.32 6.95
N ILE A 470 23.97 -0.59 5.64
CA ILE A 470 22.91 -0.09 4.76
C ILE A 470 21.82 -1.14 4.57
N GLN A 471 20.60 -0.77 4.94
CA GLN A 471 19.38 -1.51 4.67
C GLN A 471 18.40 -0.63 3.88
N PHE A 472 17.43 -1.27 3.26
CA PHE A 472 16.35 -0.61 2.52
C PHE A 472 15.04 -1.18 3.03
N ALA A 473 14.11 -0.35 3.49
CA ALA A 473 12.82 -0.81 4.00
C ALA A 473 11.81 0.32 3.92
N ASP A 474 10.53 0.01 3.73
CA ASP A 474 9.48 1.03 3.72
C ASP A 474 9.10 1.41 5.17
N ILE A 475 9.68 2.48 5.69
CA ILE A 475 9.50 2.89 7.09
C ILE A 475 8.31 3.84 7.23
N ASN A 476 8.08 4.69 6.23
CA ASN A 476 6.95 5.63 6.23
C ASN A 476 5.68 5.03 5.63
N GLY A 477 5.75 3.80 5.12
CA GLY A 477 4.62 3.08 4.55
C GLY A 477 4.16 3.77 3.28
N ASP A 478 5.08 4.13 2.33
CA ASP A 478 4.88 5.11 1.23
C ASP A 478 4.93 4.68 -0.25
N GLY A 479 5.41 3.51 -0.58
CA GLY A 479 5.47 3.00 -1.96
C GLY A 479 6.81 2.40 -2.26
N ARG A 480 7.81 2.90 -1.58
CA ARG A 480 9.19 2.76 -1.95
C ARG A 480 9.99 2.33 -0.74
N VAL A 481 11.13 1.69 -0.98
CA VAL A 481 12.10 1.57 0.10
C VAL A 481 12.73 2.89 0.43
N ASP A 482 12.81 3.13 1.72
CA ASP A 482 13.64 4.16 2.31
C ASP A 482 15.05 3.65 2.51
N TYR A 483 16.00 4.58 2.56
CA TYR A 483 17.39 4.26 2.86
C TYR A 483 17.59 4.25 4.37
N LEU A 484 18.15 3.17 4.91
CA LEU A 484 18.50 3.07 6.33
C LEU A 484 19.99 2.89 6.51
N ARG A 485 20.55 3.61 7.48
CA ARG A 485 21.88 3.34 8.03
C ARG A 485 21.74 2.92 9.48
N ILE A 486 22.23 1.73 9.80
CA ILE A 486 22.22 1.17 11.15
C ILE A 486 23.64 1.21 11.71
N GLU A 487 23.82 1.98 12.77
CA GLU A 487 25.09 2.10 13.47
C GLU A 487 25.35 0.88 14.37
N PRO A 488 26.62 0.62 14.78
CA PRO A 488 26.94 -0.48 15.70
C PRO A 488 26.24 -0.37 17.05
N ASP A 489 25.86 0.84 17.47
CA ASP A 489 25.06 1.09 18.68
C ASP A 489 23.54 0.87 18.47
N ARG A 490 23.16 0.49 17.24
CA ARG A 490 21.80 0.23 16.74
C ARG A 490 20.93 1.47 16.55
N THR A 491 21.51 2.66 16.64
CA THR A 491 20.84 3.85 16.14
C THR A 491 20.63 3.68 14.65
N ALA A 492 19.37 3.76 14.21
CA ALA A 492 19.04 3.76 12.80
C ALA A 492 18.76 5.20 12.37
N THR A 493 19.34 5.61 11.25
CA THR A 493 18.92 6.83 10.55
C THR A 493 18.21 6.41 9.28
N VAL A 494 17.02 6.96 9.04
CA VAL A 494 16.25 6.76 7.81
C VAL A 494 16.33 8.01 6.94
N TRP A 495 16.41 7.83 5.63
CA TRP A 495 16.15 8.86 4.64
C TRP A 495 15.02 8.39 3.74
N TYR A 496 13.90 9.11 3.78
CA TYR A 496 12.70 8.71 3.06
C TYR A 496 12.88 8.90 1.56
N ASN A 497 12.39 7.95 0.78
CA ASN A 497 12.48 8.01 -0.67
C ASN A 497 11.46 8.99 -1.26
N GLU A 498 11.93 10.12 -1.79
CA GLU A 498 11.07 11.16 -2.40
C GLU A 498 10.67 10.83 -3.86
N GLY A 499 11.11 9.68 -4.36
CA GLY A 499 10.84 9.19 -5.70
C GLY A 499 11.69 9.87 -6.78
N PHE A 500 11.49 9.40 -8.03
CA PHE A 500 12.12 9.99 -9.20
C PHE A 500 11.41 11.29 -9.61
N SER A 501 12.18 12.37 -9.73
CA SER A 501 11.70 13.67 -10.16
C SER A 501 12.67 14.31 -11.17
N ILE A 502 12.16 15.21 -12.02
CA ILE A 502 13.02 15.99 -12.93
C ILE A 502 13.55 17.20 -12.16
N LYS A 503 14.86 17.23 -11.85
CA LYS A 503 15.55 18.42 -11.35
C LYS A 503 16.62 18.85 -12.35
N ASP A 504 16.67 20.14 -12.67
CA ASP A 504 17.58 20.72 -13.68
C ASP A 504 17.60 20.01 -15.04
N GLY A 505 16.46 19.43 -15.44
CA GLY A 505 16.31 18.72 -16.71
C GLY A 505 16.77 17.26 -16.70
N VAL A 506 17.16 16.74 -15.53
CA VAL A 506 17.63 15.37 -15.33
C VAL A 506 16.65 14.62 -14.42
N GLU A 507 16.26 13.40 -14.79
CA GLU A 507 15.51 12.49 -13.90
C GLU A 507 16.46 12.00 -12.81
N GLN A 508 16.11 12.26 -11.56
CA GLN A 508 16.89 11.89 -10.38
C GLN A 508 16.02 11.43 -9.22
N LEU A 509 16.51 10.46 -8.45
CA LEU A 509 15.88 10.03 -7.21
C LEU A 509 16.42 10.86 -6.04
N GLY A 510 15.50 11.42 -5.26
CA GLY A 510 15.81 12.22 -4.08
C GLY A 510 15.57 11.47 -2.77
N TRP A 511 16.27 11.90 -1.73
CA TRP A 511 16.07 11.43 -0.37
C TRP A 511 15.69 12.60 0.54
N SER A 512 14.79 12.37 1.50
CA SER A 512 14.52 13.36 2.55
C SER A 512 15.77 13.61 3.38
N PRO A 513 15.86 14.70 4.16
CA PRO A 513 16.85 14.79 5.24
C PRO A 513 16.74 13.60 6.20
N GLY A 514 17.87 13.15 6.74
CA GLY A 514 17.91 11.98 7.62
C GLY A 514 17.18 12.20 8.94
N VAL A 515 16.40 11.20 9.36
CA VAL A 515 15.67 11.17 10.63
C VAL A 515 16.18 10.00 11.47
N GLU A 516 16.52 10.26 12.73
CA GLU A 516 16.92 9.20 13.64
C GLU A 516 15.71 8.44 14.19
N ILE A 517 15.81 7.11 14.17
CA ILE A 517 14.88 6.16 14.74
C ILE A 517 15.62 5.39 15.83
N SER A 518 15.07 5.39 17.04
CA SER A 518 15.61 4.62 18.16
C SER A 518 14.48 3.97 18.95
N ALA A 519 14.54 2.64 19.10
CA ALA A 519 13.79 1.94 20.14
C ALA A 519 14.60 0.90 20.92
N ALA A 520 15.83 0.56 20.52
CA ALA A 520 16.57 -0.53 21.14
C ALA A 520 17.66 -0.08 22.13
N SER A 521 17.60 -0.54 23.38
CA SER A 521 18.69 -0.50 24.39
C SER A 521 19.15 -1.93 24.74
N GLY A 522 20.43 -2.15 25.12
CA GLY A 522 21.00 -3.49 25.41
C GLY A 522 22.22 -3.92 24.57
N GLU A 523 22.76 -5.11 24.88
CA GLU A 523 23.97 -5.73 24.28
C GLU A 523 23.93 -5.85 22.74
N PRO A 524 25.10 -5.82 22.04
CA PRO A 524 25.18 -5.80 20.59
C PRO A 524 24.50 -7.02 19.96
N ARG A 525 23.60 -6.71 19.03
CA ARG A 525 22.65 -7.61 18.36
C ARG A 525 22.32 -7.02 16.99
N GLU A 526 21.98 -7.86 16.03
CA GLU A 526 21.64 -7.39 14.68
C GLU A 526 20.24 -6.78 14.66
N THR A 527 20.07 -5.67 13.94
CA THR A 527 18.78 -5.00 13.75
C THR A 527 18.37 -5.13 12.30
N MET A 528 17.12 -5.51 12.08
CA MET A 528 16.49 -5.66 10.77
C MET A 528 15.17 -4.90 10.74
N PHE A 529 14.67 -4.65 9.54
CA PHE A 529 13.39 -4.00 9.32
C PHE A 529 12.55 -4.83 8.36
N ALA A 530 11.32 -5.18 8.75
CA ALA A 530 10.42 -5.98 7.94
C ALA A 530 8.97 -5.79 8.40
N ASP A 531 8.02 -5.80 7.49
CA ASP A 531 6.60 -5.81 7.86
C ASP A 531 6.21 -7.21 8.36
N ILE A 532 6.20 -7.42 9.68
CA ILE A 532 5.85 -8.72 10.27
C ILE A 532 4.36 -8.84 10.56
N ASN A 533 3.60 -7.74 10.44
CA ASN A 533 2.21 -7.68 10.86
C ASN A 533 1.23 -7.49 9.69
N GLY A 534 1.72 -7.09 8.52
CA GLY A 534 1.03 -6.92 7.25
C GLY A 534 0.34 -5.57 7.10
N ASP A 535 0.80 -4.51 7.78
CA ASP A 535 0.21 -3.16 7.73
C ASP A 535 0.88 -2.22 6.72
N GLY A 536 1.93 -2.69 6.04
CA GLY A 536 2.72 -1.96 5.06
C GLY A 536 3.81 -1.09 5.67
N TYR A 537 4.03 -1.13 6.98
CA TYR A 537 5.15 -0.47 7.64
C TYR A 537 6.21 -1.50 8.02
N ALA A 538 7.47 -1.24 7.68
CA ALA A 538 8.54 -2.08 8.16
C ALA A 538 8.71 -1.90 9.68
N ASP A 539 8.52 -2.99 10.42
CA ASP A 539 8.68 -3.08 11.86
C ASP A 539 10.17 -3.23 12.22
N GLN A 540 10.57 -2.73 13.38
CA GLN A 540 11.94 -2.88 13.85
C GLN A 540 12.12 -4.23 14.56
N ILE A 541 13.11 -5.01 14.14
CA ILE A 541 13.36 -6.34 14.65
C ILE A 541 14.78 -6.42 15.18
N LEU A 542 14.94 -6.98 16.39
CA LEU A 542 16.22 -7.22 17.03
C LEU A 542 16.48 -8.73 17.11
N ILE A 543 17.54 -9.17 16.45
CA ILE A 543 17.97 -10.58 16.46
C ILE A 543 18.83 -10.86 17.67
N THR A 544 18.48 -11.87 18.45
CA THR A 544 19.26 -12.25 19.63
C THR A 544 20.56 -12.92 19.20
N SER A 545 21.58 -12.91 20.05
CA SER A 545 22.86 -13.60 19.81
C SER A 545 22.74 -15.13 19.68
N LYS A 546 21.55 -15.69 19.92
CA LYS A 546 21.24 -17.12 19.81
C LYS A 546 20.18 -17.41 18.74
N GLY A 547 19.94 -16.46 17.82
CA GLY A 547 19.04 -16.66 16.68
C GLY A 547 17.56 -16.70 17.06
N GLY A 548 17.14 -15.97 18.08
CA GLY A 548 15.75 -15.59 18.33
C GLY A 548 15.49 -14.15 17.88
N ALA A 549 14.29 -13.61 18.11
CA ALA A 549 13.95 -12.24 17.74
C ALA A 549 12.99 -11.56 18.73
N GLN A 550 13.21 -10.26 18.92
CA GLN A 550 12.28 -9.32 19.55
C GLN A 550 11.87 -8.26 18.54
N ALA A 551 10.68 -7.66 18.67
CA ALA A 551 10.23 -6.66 17.71
C ALA A 551 9.50 -5.47 18.33
N TRP A 552 9.47 -4.39 17.56
CA TRP A 552 8.70 -3.18 17.81
C TRP A 552 7.87 -2.88 16.57
N ILE A 553 6.55 -2.83 16.75
CA ILE A 553 5.61 -2.50 15.68
C ILE A 553 5.72 -1.02 15.33
N ASN A 554 5.90 -0.74 14.04
CA ASN A 554 5.92 0.60 13.48
C ASN A 554 4.48 1.10 13.30
N GLU A 555 4.05 2.00 14.16
CA GLU A 555 2.70 2.60 14.11
C GLU A 555 2.65 3.86 13.22
N GLY A 556 3.66 4.06 12.38
CA GLY A 556 3.82 5.17 11.46
C GLY A 556 4.59 6.36 12.05
N VAL A 557 4.61 7.46 11.29
CA VAL A 557 5.31 8.70 11.64
C VAL A 557 4.36 9.67 12.35
N GLU A 558 4.67 10.03 13.59
CA GLU A 558 3.98 11.04 14.40
C GLU A 558 4.99 12.11 14.85
N ASP A 559 4.67 13.40 14.68
CA ASP A 559 5.57 14.52 15.02
C ASP A 559 7.01 14.39 14.50
N SER A 560 7.14 13.95 13.24
CA SER A 560 8.44 13.70 12.56
C SER A 560 9.29 12.59 13.21
N ARG A 561 8.69 11.70 14.00
CA ARG A 561 9.34 10.53 14.60
C ARG A 561 8.56 9.26 14.28
N VAL A 562 9.28 8.17 14.03
CA VAL A 562 8.66 6.85 13.90
C VAL A 562 8.21 6.38 15.28
N LYS A 563 6.94 6.01 15.40
CA LYS A 563 6.37 5.48 16.64
C LYS A 563 6.54 3.97 16.68
N LEU A 564 7.41 3.49 17.56
CA LEU A 564 7.74 2.08 17.71
C LEU A 564 7.14 1.51 19.01
N ARG A 565 6.22 0.55 18.88
CA ARG A 565 5.58 -0.12 20.02
C ARG A 565 6.22 -1.48 20.28
N ASP A 566 6.88 -1.63 21.42
CA ASP A 566 7.48 -2.88 21.87
C ASP A 566 6.43 -4.00 21.99
N ILE A 567 6.67 -5.13 21.33
CA ILE A 567 5.85 -6.35 21.45
C ILE A 567 6.60 -7.52 22.07
N GLY A 568 7.85 -7.33 22.48
CA GLY A 568 8.67 -8.32 23.14
C GLY A 568 9.18 -9.41 22.19
N GLU A 569 9.29 -10.64 22.71
CA GLU A 569 9.81 -11.79 21.97
C GLU A 569 8.79 -12.28 20.93
N ILE A 570 9.19 -12.29 19.66
CA ILE A 570 8.39 -12.82 18.55
C ILE A 570 8.84 -14.24 18.15
N VAL A 571 10.12 -14.57 18.36
CA VAL A 571 10.70 -15.89 18.07
C VAL A 571 11.69 -16.25 19.18
N SER A 572 11.51 -17.42 19.78
CA SER A 572 12.43 -17.93 20.82
C SER A 572 13.75 -18.39 20.20
N ASP A 573 14.85 -18.33 20.97
CA ASP A 573 16.19 -18.70 20.51
C ASP A 573 16.24 -20.07 19.80
N THR A 574 16.57 -20.06 18.50
CA THR A 574 16.66 -21.27 17.66
C THR A 574 18.04 -21.93 17.72
N GLY A 575 19.06 -21.19 18.16
CA GLY A 575 20.47 -21.58 18.08
C GLY A 575 21.12 -21.27 16.72
N ALA A 576 20.38 -20.71 15.77
CA ALA A 576 20.93 -20.25 14.51
C ALA A 576 21.87 -19.04 14.72
N PRO A 577 22.96 -18.92 13.93
CA PRO A 577 23.76 -17.71 13.93
C PRO A 577 22.91 -16.50 13.50
N PRO A 578 23.02 -15.33 14.16
CA PRO A 578 22.20 -14.15 13.83
C PRO A 578 22.32 -13.73 12.36
N GLN A 579 23.51 -13.85 11.80
CA GLN A 579 23.79 -13.53 10.41
C GLN A 579 22.93 -14.39 9.47
N GLU A 580 22.69 -15.64 9.82
CA GLU A 580 21.92 -16.60 9.00
C GLU A 580 20.41 -16.36 9.06
N ILE A 581 19.95 -15.31 9.76
CA ILE A 581 18.55 -14.95 9.87
C ILE A 581 18.17 -13.92 8.83
N GLN A 582 17.01 -14.11 8.21
CA GLN A 582 16.32 -13.11 7.40
C GLN A 582 14.85 -13.13 7.77
N PHE A 583 14.09 -12.16 7.27
CA PHE A 583 12.65 -12.32 7.18
C PHE A 583 12.24 -12.27 5.71
N ALA A 584 11.02 -12.64 5.37
CA ALA A 584 10.36 -12.33 4.09
C ALA A 584 9.00 -13.00 4.11
N ASP A 585 8.04 -12.42 3.39
CA ASP A 585 6.79 -13.10 3.08
C ASP A 585 7.09 -14.23 2.12
N VAL A 586 7.11 -15.48 2.59
CA VAL A 586 7.38 -16.67 1.78
C VAL A 586 6.13 -17.52 1.56
N ASP A 587 5.04 -17.23 2.26
CA ASP A 587 3.77 -17.94 2.12
C ASP A 587 2.67 -17.15 1.37
N GLY A 588 2.94 -15.88 1.07
CA GLY A 588 2.11 -14.97 0.30
C GLY A 588 1.02 -14.26 1.12
N ASP A 589 1.12 -14.24 2.45
CA ASP A 589 0.13 -13.62 3.34
C ASP A 589 0.39 -12.13 3.64
N LYS A 590 1.46 -11.56 3.06
CA LYS A 590 1.97 -10.19 3.21
C LYS A 590 2.66 -9.90 4.53
N LYS A 591 2.95 -10.91 5.34
CA LYS A 591 3.72 -10.77 6.57
C LYS A 591 5.05 -11.44 6.39
N ALA A 592 6.08 -10.85 6.95
CA ALA A 592 7.40 -11.44 6.88
C ALA A 592 7.54 -12.59 7.89
N GLU A 593 7.83 -13.79 7.39
CA GLU A 593 8.22 -14.94 8.22
C GLU A 593 9.64 -14.76 8.75
N PHE A 594 9.96 -15.38 9.89
CA PHE A 594 11.34 -15.54 10.36
C PHE A 594 11.99 -16.71 9.59
N LEU A 595 13.14 -16.45 8.98
CA LEU A 595 13.83 -17.39 8.11
C LEU A 595 15.24 -17.69 8.62
N HIS A 596 15.61 -18.96 8.70
CA HIS A 596 17.01 -19.38 8.89
C HIS A 596 17.53 -19.97 7.58
N ILE A 597 18.53 -19.32 6.98
CA ILE A 597 19.20 -19.78 5.75
C ILE A 597 20.56 -20.35 6.13
N ASP A 598 20.68 -21.68 6.09
CA ASP A 598 21.94 -22.32 6.44
C ASP A 598 23.00 -22.18 5.34
N LYS A 599 24.23 -22.61 5.63
CA LYS A 599 25.38 -22.55 4.70
C LYS A 599 25.20 -23.35 3.41
N THR A 600 24.24 -24.27 3.38
CA THR A 600 23.88 -25.03 2.17
C THR A 600 22.80 -24.33 1.35
N GLY A 601 22.26 -23.21 1.84
CA GLY A 601 21.15 -22.49 1.24
C GLY A 601 19.77 -23.06 1.60
N ALA A 602 19.69 -24.03 2.51
CA ALA A 602 18.41 -24.55 2.93
C ALA A 602 17.72 -23.54 3.86
N VAL A 603 16.45 -23.26 3.57
CA VAL A 603 15.66 -22.27 4.32
C VAL A 603 14.68 -22.99 5.25
N ARG A 604 14.74 -22.64 6.54
CA ARG A 604 13.72 -22.99 7.52
C ARG A 604 12.85 -21.78 7.85
N VAL A 605 11.56 -22.01 8.05
CA VAL A 605 10.52 -20.98 8.15
C VAL A 605 9.80 -21.07 9.50
N TRP A 606 9.61 -19.94 10.17
CA TRP A 606 8.80 -19.80 11.38
C TRP A 606 7.90 -18.57 11.29
N HIS A 607 6.66 -18.69 11.75
CA HIS A 607 5.77 -17.54 11.88
C HIS A 607 6.06 -16.79 13.19
N PRO A 608 6.31 -15.47 13.14
CA PRO A 608 6.42 -14.63 14.32
C PRO A 608 5.17 -14.70 15.21
N LYS A 609 5.36 -14.60 16.53
CA LYS A 609 4.26 -14.42 17.48
C LYS A 609 3.98 -12.92 17.62
N LEU A 610 2.81 -12.47 17.16
CA LEU A 610 2.39 -11.06 17.22
C LEU A 610 1.44 -10.78 18.38
#